data_AF-A0A7Y2E2N5-F1
#
_entry.id   AF-A0A7Y2E2N5-F1
#
_cell.length_a   1.000
_cell.length_b   1.000
_cell.length_c   1.000
_cell.angle_alpha   90.00
_cell.angle_beta   90.00
_cell.angle_gamma   90.00
#
_symmetry.space_group_name_H-M   'P 1'
#
loop_
_entity.id
_entity.type
_entity.pdbx_description
1 polymer ?
#
loop_
_entity_poly.entity_id
_entity_poly.type
_entity_poly.pdbx_seq_one_letter_code
_entity_poly.pdbx_strand_id
1 'polypeptide(L)'
;TSVAGLLACGEVACTGLHGANRLASNSLLEALVVGHRSAIRARDLAGSRSFREDVPDWDDSGTGNLHEWVLVAHNRDELRRVMWDYVGIVRSEHRLDRARRRTKLIFEETEEFYRKSRVSAGLCELRNMIAVAWLIIRSAATRHESRGLHTMSDFPERDESRRRSTLV
;
A
#
# COMPACT_ATOMS: atom_id res chain seq x y z
N THR A 1 3.35 -14.40 4.34
CA THR A 1 3.27 -13.09 5.04
C THR A 1 3.18 -13.37 6.53
N SER A 2 2.89 -12.37 7.38
CA SER A 2 2.57 -12.61 8.80
C SER A 2 1.22 -13.31 9.00
N VAL A 3 0.36 -13.35 7.97
CA VAL A 3 -0.92 -14.06 7.97
C VAL A 3 -0.72 -15.48 7.46
N ALA A 4 -1.14 -16.46 8.26
CA ALA A 4 -0.91 -17.88 7.97
C ALA A 4 -1.64 -18.34 6.69
N GLY A 5 -0.87 -18.79 5.70
CA GLY A 5 -1.38 -19.27 4.41
C GLY A 5 -1.68 -18.18 3.39
N LEU A 6 -1.41 -16.92 3.71
CA LEU A 6 -1.34 -15.84 2.74
C LEU A 6 0.10 -15.73 2.21
N LEU A 7 0.25 -15.92 0.91
CA LEU A 7 1.52 -15.80 0.20
C LEU A 7 1.51 -14.51 -0.64
N ALA A 8 2.70 -13.96 -0.90
CA ALA A 8 2.89 -12.78 -1.73
C ALA A 8 4.19 -12.97 -2.52
N CYS A 9 4.18 -12.68 -3.82
CA CYS A 9 5.35 -12.81 -4.70
C CYS A 9 5.37 -11.69 -5.75
N GLY A 10 6.55 -11.42 -6.32
CA GLY A 10 6.76 -10.32 -7.25
C GLY A 10 6.73 -8.96 -6.55
N GLU A 11 6.32 -7.91 -7.26
CA GLU A 11 6.45 -6.52 -6.81
C GLU A 11 5.62 -6.18 -5.56
N VAL A 12 4.54 -6.92 -5.30
CA VAL A 12 3.73 -6.75 -4.07
C VAL A 12 4.46 -7.26 -2.81
N ALA A 13 5.48 -8.10 -2.97
CA ALA A 13 6.21 -8.70 -1.86
C ALA A 13 7.46 -7.89 -1.48
N CYS A 14 7.65 -7.66 -0.18
CA CYS A 14 8.93 -7.19 0.34
C CYS A 14 9.80 -8.40 0.73
N THR A 15 10.63 -8.89 -0.19
CA THR A 15 11.52 -10.04 0.03
C THR A 15 12.84 -9.66 0.71
N GLY A 16 13.17 -8.37 0.70
CA GLY A 16 14.47 -7.83 1.10
C GLY A 16 15.51 -7.76 -0.03
N LEU A 17 15.29 -8.41 -1.17
CA LEU A 17 16.26 -8.47 -2.28
C LEU A 17 16.64 -7.08 -2.81
N HIS A 18 15.68 -6.16 -2.90
CA HIS A 18 15.89 -4.83 -3.46
C HIS A 18 16.41 -3.81 -2.44
N GLY A 19 16.40 -4.09 -1.14
CA GLY A 19 16.81 -3.13 -0.11
C GLY A 19 16.16 -1.75 -0.30
N ALA A 20 16.98 -0.70 -0.35
CA ALA A 20 16.52 0.68 -0.51
C ALA A 20 16.54 1.19 -1.97
N ASN A 21 16.99 0.38 -2.93
CA ASN A 21 16.98 0.76 -4.36
C ASN A 21 16.98 -0.48 -5.26
N ARG A 22 16.13 -0.49 -6.28
CA ARG A 22 15.96 -1.61 -7.20
C ARG A 22 16.91 -1.51 -8.38
N LEU A 23 17.65 -2.59 -8.66
CA LEU A 23 18.40 -2.76 -9.91
C LEU A 23 17.47 -3.28 -11.01
N ALA A 24 17.53 -2.67 -12.20
CA ALA A 24 16.53 -2.82 -13.26
C ALA A 24 16.24 -4.27 -13.69
N SER A 25 17.24 -5.14 -13.74
CA SER A 25 17.13 -6.53 -14.22
C SER A 25 16.71 -7.56 -13.17
N ASN A 26 16.66 -7.19 -11.88
CA ASN A 26 16.46 -8.18 -10.82
C ASN A 26 15.01 -8.55 -10.57
N SER A 27 14.04 -7.73 -10.96
CA SER A 27 12.65 -7.95 -10.51
C SER A 27 11.90 -9.00 -11.30
N LEU A 28 12.24 -9.20 -12.58
CA LEU A 28 11.70 -10.34 -13.33
C LEU A 28 12.22 -11.66 -12.75
N LEU A 29 13.53 -11.70 -12.43
CA LEU A 29 14.16 -12.87 -11.82
C LEU A 29 13.61 -13.12 -10.40
N GLU A 30 13.42 -12.08 -9.61
CA GLU A 30 12.78 -12.17 -8.31
C GLU A 30 11.36 -12.73 -8.42
N ALA A 31 10.54 -12.18 -9.32
CA ALA A 31 9.17 -12.63 -9.52
C ALA A 31 9.13 -14.11 -9.92
N LEU A 32 10.02 -14.55 -10.81
CA LEU A 32 10.12 -15.95 -11.24
C LEU A 32 10.52 -16.88 -10.09
N VAL A 33 11.60 -16.54 -9.36
CA VAL A 33 12.11 -17.38 -8.27
C VAL A 33 11.12 -17.44 -7.11
N VAL A 34 10.61 -16.29 -6.68
CA VAL A 34 9.69 -16.20 -5.53
C VAL A 34 8.31 -16.74 -5.90
N GLY A 35 7.85 -16.53 -7.14
CA GLY A 35 6.63 -17.11 -7.68
C GLY A 35 6.69 -18.64 -7.67
N HIS A 36 7.78 -19.22 -8.19
CA HIS A 36 7.98 -20.67 -8.15
C HIS A 36 7.98 -21.24 -6.72
N ARG A 37 8.71 -20.61 -5.80
CA ARG A 37 8.73 -21.01 -4.38
C ARG A 37 7.35 -20.88 -3.73
N SER A 38 6.61 -19.82 -4.06
CA SER A 38 5.25 -19.61 -3.56
C SER A 38 4.29 -20.68 -4.08
N ALA A 39 4.44 -21.11 -5.34
CA ALA A 39 3.64 -22.18 -5.93
C ALA A 39 3.90 -23.54 -5.24
N ILE A 40 5.16 -23.89 -4.98
CA ILE A 40 5.50 -25.10 -4.20
C ILE A 40 4.84 -25.03 -2.82
N ARG A 41 4.99 -23.89 -2.12
CA ARG A 41 4.40 -23.74 -0.78
C ARG A 41 2.86 -23.79 -0.81
N ALA A 42 2.23 -23.19 -1.82
CA ALA A 42 0.79 -23.22 -1.99
C ALA A 42 0.27 -24.65 -2.18
N ARG A 43 0.98 -25.47 -2.97
CA ARG A 43 0.66 -26.89 -3.14
C ARG A 43 0.70 -27.65 -1.81
N ASP A 44 1.76 -27.45 -1.02
CA ASP A 44 1.90 -28.13 0.27
C ASP A 44 0.83 -27.69 1.28
N LEU A 45 0.41 -26.42 1.21
CA LEU A 45 -0.70 -25.89 2.02
C LEU A 45 -2.06 -26.42 1.56
N ALA A 46 -2.27 -26.56 0.26
CA ALA A 46 -3.53 -27.06 -0.30
C ALA A 46 -3.83 -28.50 0.17
N GLY A 47 -2.80 -29.34 0.28
CA GLY A 47 -2.96 -30.71 0.79
C GLY A 47 -3.26 -30.82 2.29
N SER A 48 -3.10 -29.73 3.07
CA SER A 48 -3.25 -29.74 4.53
C SER A 48 -4.42 -28.89 5.04
N ARG A 49 -5.20 -28.28 4.14
CA ARG A 49 -6.32 -27.39 4.49
C ARG A 49 -7.62 -27.88 3.89
N SER A 50 -8.68 -27.86 4.69
CA SER A 50 -10.04 -28.06 4.20
C SER A 50 -10.62 -26.78 3.61
N PHE A 51 -11.52 -26.94 2.65
CA PHE A 51 -12.34 -25.84 2.15
C PHE A 51 -13.30 -25.35 3.24
N ARG A 52 -13.43 -24.03 3.39
CA ARG A 52 -14.32 -23.40 4.36
C ARG A 52 -15.59 -22.99 3.63
N GLU A 53 -16.72 -23.58 3.99
CA GLU A 53 -18.04 -23.30 3.40
C GLU A 53 -18.81 -22.22 4.15
N ASP A 54 -18.36 -21.87 5.36
CA ASP A 54 -18.99 -20.93 6.29
C ASP A 54 -18.54 -19.47 6.09
N VAL A 55 -18.18 -19.09 4.86
CA VAL A 55 -17.82 -17.71 4.55
C VAL A 55 -19.09 -16.90 4.31
N PRO A 56 -19.35 -15.83 5.09
CA PRO A 56 -20.53 -15.00 4.88
C PRO A 56 -20.44 -14.28 3.53
N ASP A 57 -21.58 -14.20 2.85
CA ASP A 57 -21.71 -13.37 1.65
C ASP A 57 -21.51 -11.89 1.98
N TRP A 58 -21.14 -11.12 0.96
CA TRP A 58 -21.07 -9.67 1.08
C TRP A 58 -22.46 -9.09 1.34
N ASP A 59 -22.61 -8.34 2.44
CA ASP A 59 -23.84 -7.63 2.80
C ASP A 59 -23.72 -6.15 2.43
N ASP A 60 -24.51 -5.71 1.44
CA ASP A 60 -24.65 -4.31 1.04
C ASP A 60 -25.99 -3.69 1.50
N SER A 61 -26.68 -4.33 2.43
CA SER A 61 -27.94 -3.81 2.99
C SER A 61 -27.77 -2.42 3.59
N GLY A 62 -28.77 -1.55 3.38
CA GLY A 62 -28.71 -0.15 3.81
C GLY A 62 -27.87 0.77 2.91
N THR A 63 -27.20 0.25 1.88
CA THR A 63 -26.49 1.09 0.89
C THR A 63 -27.40 1.51 -0.27
N GLY A 64 -27.18 2.73 -0.76
CA GLY A 64 -27.86 3.29 -1.92
C GLY A 64 -26.97 3.33 -3.16
N ASN A 65 -27.58 3.57 -4.32
CA ASN A 65 -26.85 3.91 -5.54
C ASN A 65 -26.68 5.43 -5.63
N LEU A 66 -25.74 5.96 -4.85
CA LEU A 66 -25.35 7.37 -4.93
C LEU A 66 -24.52 7.54 -6.19
N HIS A 67 -25.10 8.10 -7.26
CA HIS A 67 -24.44 8.33 -8.55
C HIS A 67 -23.38 9.45 -8.51
N GLU A 68 -22.60 9.55 -7.43
CA GLU A 68 -21.59 10.58 -7.20
C GLU A 68 -20.18 10.10 -7.58
N TRP A 69 -20.06 9.36 -8.69
CA TRP A 69 -18.77 8.86 -9.19
C TRP A 69 -17.74 9.96 -9.45
N VAL A 70 -18.22 11.19 -9.66
CA VAL A 70 -17.38 12.39 -9.77
C VAL A 70 -16.54 12.62 -8.51
N LEU A 71 -17.07 12.33 -7.31
CA LEU A 71 -16.34 12.49 -6.05
C LEU A 71 -15.20 11.48 -5.94
N VAL A 72 -15.44 10.22 -6.34
CA VAL A 72 -14.40 9.18 -6.36
C VAL A 72 -13.27 9.57 -7.31
N ALA A 73 -13.59 10.08 -8.49
CA ALA A 73 -12.58 10.55 -9.44
C ALA A 73 -11.79 11.75 -8.89
N HIS A 74 -12.48 12.72 -8.27
CA HIS A 74 -11.85 13.90 -7.66
C HIS A 74 -10.86 13.52 -6.56
N ASN A 75 -11.30 12.68 -5.61
CA ASN A 75 -10.49 12.23 -4.48
C ASN A 75 -9.28 11.41 -4.94
N ARG A 76 -9.44 10.61 -6.00
CA ARG A 76 -8.33 9.89 -6.62
C ARG A 76 -7.28 10.83 -7.19
N ASP A 77 -7.70 11.87 -7.92
CA ASP A 77 -6.78 12.84 -8.50
C ASP A 77 -6.12 13.71 -7.42
N GLU A 78 -6.86 14.08 -6.38
CA GLU A 78 -6.30 14.78 -5.23
C GLU A 78 -5.24 13.94 -4.52
N LEU A 79 -5.51 12.66 -4.25
CA LEU A 79 -4.54 11.76 -3.63
C LEU A 79 -3.25 11.65 -4.46
N ARG A 80 -3.38 11.54 -5.80
CA ARG A 80 -2.22 11.48 -6.71
C ARG A 80 -1.39 12.76 -6.62
N ARG A 81 -2.03 13.94 -6.59
CA ARG A 81 -1.34 15.23 -6.40
C ARG A 81 -0.65 15.30 -5.04
N VAL A 82 -1.31 14.87 -3.96
CA VAL A 82 -0.72 14.82 -2.61
C VAL A 82 0.55 13.95 -2.60
N MET A 83 0.49 12.75 -3.18
CA MET A 83 1.65 11.85 -3.23
C MET A 83 2.79 12.40 -4.09
N TRP A 84 2.46 13.06 -5.21
CA TRP A 84 3.45 13.69 -6.08
C TRP A 84 4.15 14.87 -5.41
N ASP A 85 3.39 15.82 -4.89
CA ASP A 85 3.91 17.09 -4.37
C ASP A 85 4.69 16.92 -3.06
N TYR A 86 4.25 15.98 -2.20
CA TYR A 86 4.76 15.86 -0.83
C TYR A 86 5.56 14.59 -0.55
N VAL A 87 5.38 13.54 -1.36
CA VAL A 87 5.97 12.21 -1.13
C VAL A 87 6.82 11.75 -2.33
N GLY A 88 7.15 12.68 -3.23
CA GLY A 88 8.01 12.49 -4.40
C GLY A 88 9.48 12.24 -4.07
N ILE A 89 10.39 12.63 -4.97
CA ILE A 89 11.82 12.28 -4.90
C ILE A 89 12.47 12.83 -3.62
N VAL A 90 12.26 14.11 -3.32
CA VAL A 90 12.81 14.79 -2.14
C VAL A 90 11.68 15.10 -1.16
N ARG A 91 11.82 14.58 0.06
CA ARG A 91 10.83 14.67 1.14
C ARG A 91 11.35 15.53 2.28
N SER A 92 10.44 16.03 3.10
CA SER A 92 10.76 16.71 4.36
C SER A 92 9.68 16.36 5.39
N GLU A 93 10.00 16.47 6.69
CA GLU A 93 9.05 16.22 7.78
C GLU A 93 7.79 17.08 7.60
N HIS A 94 7.98 18.35 7.26
CA HIS A 94 6.87 19.27 7.00
C HIS A 94 5.97 18.79 5.85
N ARG A 95 6.56 18.37 4.72
CA ARG A 95 5.79 17.88 3.56
C ARG A 95 5.06 16.58 3.89
N LEU A 96 5.71 15.64 4.58
CA LEU A 96 5.11 14.37 4.98
C LEU A 96 3.94 14.56 5.96
N ASP A 97 4.06 15.47 6.91
CA ASP A 97 2.95 15.80 7.82
C ASP A 97 1.78 16.49 7.09
N ARG A 98 2.06 17.35 6.11
CA ARG A 98 1.02 17.87 5.20
C ARG A 98 0.34 16.77 4.39
N ALA A 99 1.11 15.82 3.85
CA ALA A 99 0.57 14.69 3.10
C ALA A 99 -0.36 13.85 3.98
N ARG A 100 0.11 13.51 5.18
CA ARG A 100 -0.66 12.75 6.18
C ARG A 100 -2.00 13.42 6.49
N ARG A 101 -2.02 14.73 6.77
CA ARG A 101 -3.29 15.43 7.04
C ARG A 101 -4.25 15.38 5.87
N ARG A 102 -3.79 15.61 4.64
CA ARG A 102 -4.64 15.60 3.45
C ARG A 102 -5.16 14.20 3.12
N THR A 103 -4.28 13.19 3.14
CA THR A 103 -4.69 11.80 2.95
C THR A 103 -5.70 11.34 4.01
N LYS A 104 -5.61 11.84 5.25
CA LYS A 104 -6.60 11.59 6.30
C LYS A 104 -7.98 12.16 5.93
N LEU A 105 -8.06 13.39 5.44
CA LEU A 105 -9.33 13.99 5.01
C LEU A 105 -9.95 13.19 3.86
N ILE A 106 -9.16 12.88 2.83
CA ILE A 106 -9.62 12.05 1.69
C ILE A 106 -10.12 10.69 2.16
N PHE A 107 -9.44 10.08 3.15
CA PHE A 107 -9.88 8.84 3.78
C PHE A 107 -11.25 8.99 4.45
N GLU A 108 -11.42 10.01 5.31
CA GLU A 108 -12.65 10.24 6.06
C GLU A 108 -13.85 10.44 5.12
N GLU A 109 -13.70 11.26 4.08
CA GLU A 109 -14.72 11.50 3.06
C GLU A 109 -15.04 10.22 2.26
N THR A 110 -14.02 9.47 1.85
CA THR A 110 -14.19 8.23 1.08
C THR A 110 -14.87 7.15 1.91
N GLU A 111 -14.54 7.01 3.20
CA GLU A 111 -15.18 6.03 4.09
C GLU A 111 -16.61 6.42 4.46
N GLU A 112 -16.92 7.72 4.54
CA GLU A 112 -18.30 8.17 4.70
C GLU A 112 -19.14 7.82 3.46
N PHE A 113 -18.62 8.10 2.27
CA PHE A 113 -19.27 7.74 1.01
C PHE A 113 -19.43 6.22 0.89
N TYR A 114 -18.39 5.46 1.18
CA TYR A 114 -18.41 3.99 1.12
C TYR A 114 -19.48 3.36 2.02
N ARG A 115 -19.70 3.90 3.22
CA ARG A 115 -20.74 3.40 4.13
C ARG A 115 -22.16 3.57 3.60
N LYS A 116 -22.40 4.53 2.71
CA LYS A 116 -23.73 4.87 2.18
C LYS A 116 -23.94 4.34 0.75
N SER A 117 -22.87 3.92 0.07
CA SER A 117 -22.88 3.59 -1.36
C SER A 117 -22.68 2.10 -1.60
N ARG A 118 -23.36 1.56 -2.62
CA ARG A 118 -23.01 0.25 -3.15
C ARG A 118 -21.57 0.23 -3.63
N VAL A 119 -20.89 -0.88 -3.39
CA VAL A 119 -19.48 -1.03 -3.76
C VAL A 119 -19.32 -1.00 -5.27
N SER A 120 -18.26 -0.36 -5.73
CA SER A 120 -17.83 -0.40 -7.12
C SER A 120 -16.31 -0.56 -7.19
N ALA A 121 -15.82 -1.00 -8.36
CA ALA A 121 -14.39 -1.16 -8.58
C ALA A 121 -13.62 0.15 -8.31
N GLY A 122 -14.10 1.29 -8.84
CA GLY A 122 -13.42 2.58 -8.66
C GLY A 122 -13.38 3.05 -7.19
N LEU A 123 -14.43 2.77 -6.42
CA LEU A 123 -14.44 3.08 -4.99
C LEU A 123 -13.46 2.19 -4.21
N CYS A 124 -13.46 0.88 -4.49
CA CYS A 124 -12.50 -0.04 -3.88
C CYS A 124 -11.05 0.29 -4.25
N GLU A 125 -10.78 0.65 -5.50
CA GLU A 125 -9.47 1.13 -5.95
C GLU A 125 -9.02 2.36 -5.18
N LEU A 126 -9.88 3.37 -5.05
CA LEU A 126 -9.57 4.57 -4.29
C LEU A 126 -9.22 4.24 -2.83
N ARG A 127 -10.03 3.40 -2.17
CA ARG A 127 -9.77 2.96 -0.79
C ARG A 127 -8.42 2.25 -0.67
N ASN A 128 -8.09 1.36 -1.60
CA ASN A 128 -6.79 0.67 -1.65
C ASN A 128 -5.64 1.66 -1.86
N MET A 129 -5.79 2.62 -2.78
CA MET A 129 -4.79 3.66 -3.03
C MET A 129 -4.55 4.52 -1.77
N ILE A 130 -5.60 4.92 -1.07
CA ILE A 130 -5.51 5.70 0.18
C ILE A 130 -4.74 4.90 1.24
N ALA A 131 -5.08 3.62 1.42
CA ALA A 131 -4.39 2.76 2.38
C ALA A 131 -2.89 2.62 2.05
N VAL A 132 -2.54 2.36 0.79
CA VAL A 132 -1.14 2.26 0.36
C VAL A 132 -0.41 3.59 0.52
N ALA A 133 -1.04 4.71 0.13
CA ALA A 133 -0.49 6.06 0.32
C ALA A 133 -0.19 6.34 1.80
N TRP A 134 -1.11 6.00 2.69
CA TRP A 134 -0.93 6.15 4.13
C TRP A 134 0.27 5.35 4.65
N LEU A 135 0.41 4.09 4.22
CA LEU A 135 1.54 3.23 4.58
C LEU A 135 2.87 3.82 4.09
N ILE A 136 2.91 4.35 2.87
CA ILE A 136 4.11 5.00 2.31
C ILE A 136 4.47 6.25 3.12
N ILE A 137 3.49 7.13 3.40
CA ILE A 137 3.70 8.35 4.17
C ILE A 137 4.22 8.02 5.57
N ARG A 138 3.59 7.06 6.25
CA ARG A 138 4.01 6.61 7.59
C ARG A 138 5.42 6.01 7.56
N SER A 139 5.71 5.17 6.57
CA SER A 139 7.04 4.58 6.40
C SER A 139 8.11 5.65 6.21
N ALA A 140 7.86 6.62 5.33
CA ALA A 140 8.77 7.75 5.09
C ALA A 140 8.94 8.62 6.33
N ALA A 141 7.84 8.94 7.04
CA ALA A 141 7.87 9.79 8.23
C ALA A 141 8.63 9.16 9.40
N THR A 142 8.59 7.83 9.54
CA THR A 142 9.36 7.15 10.60
C THR A 142 10.87 7.08 10.32
N ARG A 143 11.29 7.42 9.09
CA ARG A 143 12.65 7.18 8.60
C ARG A 143 13.44 8.48 8.48
N HIS A 144 14.07 8.86 9.59
CA HIS A 144 14.87 10.08 9.74
C HIS A 144 16.32 9.85 9.24
N GLU A 145 16.46 9.44 7.98
CA GLU A 145 17.73 9.29 7.26
C GLU A 145 17.48 9.44 5.76
N SER A 146 18.53 9.51 4.96
CA SER A 146 18.47 9.33 3.51
C SER A 146 19.20 8.06 3.10
N ARG A 147 18.52 7.21 2.32
CA ARG A 147 19.02 5.90 1.87
C ARG A 147 18.32 5.46 0.59
N GLY A 148 19.09 5.28 -0.49
CA GLY A 148 18.58 4.78 -1.77
C GLY A 148 17.51 5.70 -2.37
N LEU A 149 16.29 5.19 -2.56
CA LEU A 149 15.13 5.94 -3.09
C LEU A 149 14.41 6.80 -2.03
N HIS A 150 14.82 6.71 -0.77
CA HIS A 150 14.32 7.55 0.31
C HIS A 150 15.28 8.70 0.58
N THR A 151 14.90 9.91 0.17
CA THR A 151 15.69 11.13 0.41
C THR A 151 14.88 12.11 1.26
N MET A 152 15.40 12.44 2.44
CA MET A 152 14.86 13.43 3.37
C MET A 152 15.79 14.64 3.43
N SER A 153 15.30 15.83 3.05
CA SER A 153 16.09 17.06 3.10
C SER A 153 16.56 17.41 4.51
N ASP A 154 15.74 17.08 5.51
CA ASP A 154 16.02 17.37 6.92
C ASP A 154 17.02 16.36 7.52
N PHE A 155 17.18 15.20 6.87
CA PHE A 155 18.08 14.11 7.28
C PHE A 155 18.86 13.60 6.07
N PRO A 156 19.83 14.38 5.55
CA PRO A 156 20.53 14.06 4.31
C PRO A 156 21.49 12.87 4.45
N GLU A 157 21.92 12.57 5.67
CA GLU A 157 22.88 11.51 5.94
C GLU A 157 22.21 10.15 6.15
N ARG A 158 22.99 9.10 5.91
CA ARG A 158 22.60 7.72 6.13
C ARG A 158 22.81 7.33 7.59
N ASP A 159 21.85 6.63 8.19
CA ASP A 159 21.94 6.14 9.58
C ASP A 159 21.99 4.61 9.59
N GLU A 160 23.11 4.04 10.04
CA GLU A 160 23.30 2.58 10.09
C GLU A 160 22.38 1.87 11.09
N SER A 161 21.94 2.56 12.15
CA SER A 161 20.99 1.99 13.11
C SER A 161 19.63 1.71 12.45
N ARG A 162 19.32 2.41 11.35
CA ARG A 162 18.06 2.32 10.60
C ARG A 162 18.12 1.44 9.37
N ARG A 163 19.21 0.71 9.13
CA ARG A 163 19.42 -0.12 7.91
C ARG A 163 18.32 -1.14 7.58
N ARG A 164 17.47 -1.52 8.55
CA ARG A 164 16.40 -2.51 8.36
C ARG A 164 15.18 -1.90 7.67
N SER A 165 14.38 -2.76 7.04
CA SER A 165 13.10 -2.37 6.44
C SER A 165 12.14 -1.86 7.51
N THR A 166 11.38 -0.83 7.16
CA THR A 166 10.29 -0.34 8.02
C THR A 166 9.14 -1.34 7.99
N LEU A 167 8.61 -1.69 9.16
CA LEU A 167 7.36 -2.42 9.29
C LEU A 167 6.27 -1.42 9.67
N VAL A 168 5.20 -1.36 8.88
CA VAL A 168 4.08 -0.40 9.03
C VAL A 168 2.77 -1.10 9.37
#